data_AF-A0A842G8A8-F1
#
_entry.id   AF-A0A842G8A8-F1
#
_cell.length_a   1.000
_cell.length_b   1.000
_cell.length_c   1.000
_cell.angle_alpha   90.00
_cell.angle_beta   90.00
_cell.angle_gamma   90.00
#
_symmetry.space_group_name_H-M   'P 1'
#
loop_
_entity.id
_entity.type
_entity.pdbx_description
1 polymer ?
#
loop_
_entity_poly.entity_id
_entity_poly.type
_entity_poly.pdbx_seq_one_letter_code
_entity_poly.pdbx_strand_id
1 'polypeptide(L)'
;PRYSIWLTILVIPLGIIGQLFVEHATLYTIIASIFVIIWSFVKYHKFFLLHIMYLLSVIIGAAIMFSNGAYAKIFSGEDTYRTVDSDMGIFEKVYDTFKTTMYQFLVMNNVGLNIVLAIIAIFVLVKVAQNISTVQLIFKGFFIVVLTIYPLYKPLVKGVFQISSGTTATFEAYFSLLFYLVLVATVLMFIPTANLKAELTFYLISVVTLAAPLFFVTPFGPRNFIICYMFFVLFAVRTVQFLYAENYLNLRSLYLPIFALVLMFVIAYSYVFTQIGQASDARMKSVREQAAAGKQVIELERLPYQQYLWMSTPIQDGPHAPVFVKYYNLPKGTTLKIVPYKGAK
;
A
#
# COMPACT_ATOMS: atom_id res chain seq x y z
N PRO A 1 -7.59 0.57 -31.19
CA PRO A 1 -8.83 0.95 -30.48
C PRO A 1 -9.36 2.28 -31.03
N ARG A 2 -10.68 2.51 -31.06
CA ARG A 2 -11.25 3.84 -31.35
C ARG A 2 -11.74 4.44 -30.04
N TYR A 3 -11.33 5.67 -29.76
CA TYR A 3 -11.70 6.38 -28.54
C TYR A 3 -12.67 7.51 -28.87
N SER A 4 -13.71 7.66 -28.04
CA SER A 4 -14.64 8.79 -28.13
C SER A 4 -13.92 10.09 -27.79
N ILE A 5 -14.25 11.18 -28.49
CA ILE A 5 -13.67 12.50 -28.24
C ILE A 5 -14.00 13.00 -26.83
N TRP A 6 -15.20 12.68 -26.32
CA TRP A 6 -15.60 12.98 -24.95
C TRP A 6 -14.70 12.33 -23.91
N LEU A 7 -14.26 11.11 -24.18
CA LEU A 7 -13.37 10.38 -23.27
C LEU A 7 -11.97 11.01 -23.25
N THR A 8 -11.49 11.50 -24.40
CA THR A 8 -10.26 12.28 -24.50
C THR A 8 -10.33 13.60 -23.72
N ILE A 9 -11.49 14.26 -23.70
CA ILE A 9 -11.67 15.50 -22.92
C ILE A 9 -11.71 15.20 -21.41
N LEU A 10 -12.47 14.18 -21.00
CA LEU A 10 -12.63 13.81 -19.59
C LEU A 10 -11.35 13.27 -18.96
N VAL A 11 -10.41 12.75 -19.76
CA VAL A 11 -9.13 12.25 -19.25
C VAL A 11 -8.24 13.37 -18.69
N ILE A 12 -8.43 14.62 -19.13
CA ILE A 12 -7.63 15.78 -18.72
C ILE A 12 -7.87 16.14 -17.24
N PRO A 13 -9.11 16.46 -16.79
CA PRO A 13 -9.34 16.75 -15.38
C PRO A 13 -9.03 15.52 -14.51
N LEU A 14 -9.28 14.30 -15.00
CA LEU A 14 -8.93 13.06 -14.30
C LEU A 14 -7.43 12.96 -14.04
N GLY A 15 -6.60 13.19 -15.06
CA GLY A 15 -5.15 13.11 -14.92
C GLY A 15 -4.59 14.16 -13.97
N ILE A 16 -5.09 15.39 -14.03
CA ILE A 16 -4.67 16.49 -13.14
C ILE A 16 -5.05 16.18 -11.68
N ILE A 17 -6.32 15.88 -11.41
CA ILE A 17 -6.81 15.63 -10.04
C ILE A 17 -6.15 14.37 -9.46
N GLY A 18 -5.92 13.35 -10.30
CA GLY A 18 -5.23 12.11 -9.92
C GLY A 18 -3.80 12.30 -9.41
N GLN A 19 -3.14 13.43 -9.72
CA GLN A 19 -1.80 13.73 -9.20
C GLN A 19 -1.79 14.33 -7.80
N LEU A 20 -2.92 14.83 -7.31
CA LEU A 20 -2.95 15.63 -6.07
C LEU A 20 -3.08 14.77 -4.80
N PHE A 21 -2.84 13.47 -4.89
CA PHE A 21 -2.93 12.54 -3.77
C PHE A 21 -1.61 12.41 -3.01
N VAL A 22 -0.59 11.78 -3.61
CA VAL A 22 0.66 11.37 -2.95
C VAL A 22 1.82 11.30 -3.94
N GLU A 23 3.03 11.66 -3.51
CA GLU A 23 4.19 11.96 -4.36
C GLU A 23 4.64 10.77 -5.19
N HIS A 24 4.79 9.60 -4.56
CA HIS A 24 5.24 8.39 -5.25
C HIS A 24 4.18 7.87 -6.23
N ALA A 25 2.89 8.09 -5.95
CA ALA A 25 1.80 7.76 -6.86
C ALA A 25 1.85 8.67 -8.11
N THR A 26 2.09 9.97 -7.91
CA THR A 26 2.26 10.96 -8.97
C THR A 26 3.38 10.56 -9.92
N LEU A 27 4.57 10.26 -9.39
CA LEU A 27 5.71 9.78 -10.19
C LEU A 27 5.37 8.48 -10.94
N TYR A 28 4.71 7.53 -10.27
CA TYR A 28 4.27 6.29 -10.90
C TYR A 28 3.33 6.54 -12.08
N THR A 29 2.34 7.42 -11.95
CA THR A 29 1.39 7.66 -13.04
C THR A 29 2.02 8.28 -14.27
N ILE A 30 3.07 9.10 -14.12
CA ILE A 30 3.88 9.60 -15.26
C ILE A 30 4.52 8.40 -15.97
N ILE A 31 5.22 7.55 -15.23
CA ILE A 31 5.92 6.37 -15.77
C ILE A 31 4.92 5.41 -16.45
N ALA A 32 3.79 5.14 -15.81
CA ALA A 32 2.74 4.28 -16.35
C ALA A 32 2.12 4.86 -17.63
N SER A 33 1.93 6.19 -17.71
CA SER A 33 1.40 6.87 -18.89
C SER A 33 2.36 6.75 -20.08
N ILE A 34 3.65 6.94 -19.84
CA ILE A 34 4.71 6.73 -20.85
C ILE A 34 4.70 5.27 -21.31
N PHE A 35 4.65 4.32 -20.38
CA PHE A 35 4.60 2.90 -20.69
C PHE A 35 3.40 2.54 -21.58
N VAL A 36 2.20 3.04 -21.27
CA VAL A 36 0.99 2.78 -22.08
C VAL A 36 1.13 3.32 -23.50
N ILE A 37 1.77 4.49 -23.67
CA ILE A 37 2.04 5.06 -25.01
C ILE A 37 3.00 4.16 -25.79
N ILE A 38 4.12 3.76 -25.18
CA ILE A 38 5.11 2.87 -25.81
C ILE A 38 4.47 1.53 -26.18
N TRP A 39 3.75 0.91 -25.24
CA TRP A 39 3.05 -0.34 -25.47
C TRP A 39 2.03 -0.25 -26.61
N SER A 40 1.27 0.84 -26.66
CA SER A 40 0.29 1.09 -27.73
C SER A 40 0.96 1.24 -29.08
N PHE A 41 2.12 1.91 -29.14
CA PHE A 41 2.91 2.05 -30.34
C PHE A 41 3.48 0.70 -30.79
N VAL A 42 4.05 -0.09 -29.89
CA VAL A 42 4.61 -1.42 -30.22
C VAL A 42 3.51 -2.37 -30.71
N LYS A 43 2.33 -2.36 -30.09
CA LYS A 43 1.25 -3.31 -30.41
C LYS A 43 0.39 -2.90 -31.60
N TYR A 44 0.12 -1.61 -31.77
CA TYR A 44 -0.82 -1.11 -32.77
C TYR A 44 -0.17 -0.19 -33.81
N HIS A 45 1.13 0.09 -33.69
CA HIS A 45 1.88 1.03 -34.55
C HIS A 45 1.22 2.41 -34.67
N LYS A 46 0.50 2.83 -33.62
CA LYS A 46 -0.26 4.08 -33.61
C LYS A 46 -0.18 4.77 -32.25
N PHE A 47 -0.07 6.09 -32.30
CA PHE A 47 -0.28 6.96 -31.14
C PHE A 47 -1.76 7.31 -31.03
N PHE A 48 -2.29 7.21 -29.82
CA PHE A 48 -3.68 7.57 -29.53
C PHE A 48 -3.72 8.91 -28.81
N LEU A 49 -4.51 9.85 -29.34
CA LEU A 49 -4.66 11.20 -28.78
C LEU A 49 -5.02 11.15 -27.30
N LEU A 50 -5.90 10.24 -26.90
CA LEU A 50 -6.27 10.01 -25.50
C LEU A 50 -5.07 9.76 -24.60
N HIS A 51 -4.14 8.87 -24.98
CA HIS A 51 -2.98 8.55 -24.15
C HIS A 51 -2.03 9.75 -24.03
N ILE A 52 -1.87 10.52 -25.11
CA ILE A 52 -1.05 11.73 -25.11
C ILE A 52 -1.67 12.80 -24.22
N MET A 53 -2.98 13.04 -24.35
CA MET A 53 -3.70 14.01 -23.52
C MET A 53 -3.66 13.62 -22.05
N TYR A 54 -3.75 12.32 -21.74
CA TYR A 54 -3.57 11.84 -20.38
C TYR A 54 -2.16 12.12 -19.85
N LEU A 55 -1.11 11.79 -20.61
CA LEU A 55 0.28 12.09 -20.20
C LEU A 55 0.48 13.59 -19.95
N LEU A 56 0.01 14.46 -20.85
CA LEU A 56 0.09 15.91 -20.67
C LEU A 56 -0.63 16.36 -19.41
N SER A 57 -1.84 15.85 -19.16
CA SER A 57 -2.61 16.19 -17.96
C SER A 57 -1.94 15.73 -16.67
N VAL A 58 -1.29 14.57 -16.68
CA VAL A 58 -0.52 14.03 -15.55
C VAL A 58 0.75 14.84 -15.31
N ILE A 59 1.45 15.30 -16.36
CA ILE A 59 2.61 16.20 -16.22
C ILE A 59 2.18 17.54 -15.60
N ILE A 60 1.07 18.11 -16.06
CA ILE A 60 0.52 19.36 -15.50
C ILE A 60 0.14 19.16 -14.02
N GLY A 61 -0.58 18.08 -13.71
CA GLY A 61 -0.94 17.77 -12.32
C GLY A 61 0.28 17.57 -11.42
N ALA A 62 1.35 16.94 -11.92
CA ALA A 62 2.58 16.75 -11.18
C ALA A 62 3.29 18.08 -10.92
N ALA A 63 3.34 18.97 -11.91
CA ALA A 63 3.87 20.31 -11.74
C ALA A 63 3.11 21.10 -10.65
N ILE A 64 1.77 21.01 -10.64
CA ILE A 64 0.93 21.62 -9.59
C ILE A 64 1.18 20.99 -8.23
N MET A 65 1.32 19.66 -8.16
CA MET A 65 1.59 18.97 -6.90
C MET A 65 2.92 19.43 -6.30
N PHE A 66 3.99 19.40 -7.09
CA PHE A 66 5.34 19.73 -6.63
C PHE A 66 5.62 21.23 -6.52
N SER A 67 4.74 22.11 -7.00
CA SER A 67 4.86 23.56 -6.78
C SER A 67 4.56 23.99 -5.34
N ASN A 68 4.08 23.10 -4.47
CA ASN A 68 3.85 23.41 -3.07
C ASN A 68 5.17 23.71 -2.34
N GLY A 69 5.23 24.85 -1.63
CA GLY A 69 6.42 25.30 -0.91
C GLY A 69 6.94 24.35 0.17
N ALA A 70 6.12 23.39 0.63
CA ALA A 70 6.60 22.31 1.50
C ALA A 70 7.70 21.45 0.83
N TYR A 71 7.63 21.26 -0.50
CA TYR A 71 8.64 20.50 -1.24
C TYR A 71 9.95 21.28 -1.41
N ALA A 72 9.88 22.60 -1.61
CA ALA A 72 11.08 23.44 -1.67
C ALA A 72 11.91 23.36 -0.38
N LYS A 73 11.25 23.23 0.78
CA LYS A 73 11.90 23.07 2.09
C LYS A 73 12.60 21.72 2.29
N ILE A 74 12.10 20.66 1.65
CA ILE A 74 12.73 19.33 1.65
C ILE A 74 14.07 19.40 0.90
N PHE A 75 14.10 20.07 -0.26
CA PHE A 75 15.31 20.20 -1.07
C PHE A 75 16.34 21.20 -0.50
N SER A 76 15.91 22.19 0.30
CA SER A 76 16.80 23.11 0.99
C SER A 76 17.37 22.56 2.30
N GLY A 77 16.96 21.36 2.73
CA GLY A 77 17.39 20.76 4.00
C GLY A 77 16.77 21.39 5.25
N GLU A 78 15.77 22.26 5.09
CA GLU A 78 15.06 22.92 6.19
C GLU A 78 13.86 22.11 6.72
N ASP A 79 13.50 21.00 6.07
CA ASP A 79 12.42 20.12 6.54
C ASP A 79 12.87 19.31 7.76
N THR A 80 12.24 19.58 8.91
CA THR A 80 12.49 18.89 10.18
C THR A 80 11.92 17.45 10.19
N TYR A 81 11.04 17.10 9.24
CA TYR A 81 10.30 15.83 9.24
C TYR A 81 10.89 14.78 8.30
N ARG A 82 11.54 15.16 7.19
CA ARG A 82 12.10 14.23 6.19
C ARG A 82 13.52 14.62 5.84
N THR A 83 14.40 13.62 5.81
CA THR A 83 15.79 13.79 5.38
C THR A 83 16.04 12.98 4.11
N VAL A 84 16.78 13.58 3.18
CA VAL A 84 17.41 12.88 2.07
C VAL A 84 18.87 12.75 2.44
N ASP A 85 19.24 11.63 3.08
CA ASP A 85 20.63 11.38 3.42
C ASP A 85 21.48 11.38 2.15
N SER A 86 22.42 12.32 2.06
CA SER A 86 23.29 12.60 0.91
C SER A 86 24.64 11.91 1.00
N ASP A 87 24.98 11.34 2.16
CA ASP A 87 26.34 10.90 2.45
C ASP A 87 26.56 9.41 2.12
N MET A 88 25.48 8.65 1.90
CA MET A 88 25.52 7.26 1.43
C MET A 88 25.43 7.13 -0.09
N GLY A 89 26.17 6.16 -0.65
CA GLY A 89 26.04 5.78 -2.05
C GLY A 89 24.63 5.26 -2.38
N ILE A 90 24.16 5.44 -3.62
CA ILE A 90 22.80 5.04 -4.06
C ILE A 90 22.52 3.56 -3.76
N PHE A 91 23.46 2.66 -4.06
CA PHE A 91 23.30 1.22 -3.82
C PHE A 91 23.24 0.87 -2.34
N GLU A 92 24.05 1.54 -1.52
CA GLU A 92 24.06 1.35 -0.07
C GLU A 92 22.73 1.80 0.54
N LYS A 93 22.22 2.96 0.11
CA LYS A 93 20.92 3.48 0.54
C LYS A 93 19.76 2.56 0.14
N VAL A 94 19.76 2.04 -1.09
CA VAL A 94 18.75 1.07 -1.55
C VAL A 94 18.82 -0.21 -0.71
N TYR A 95 20.02 -0.74 -0.47
CA TYR A 95 20.22 -1.94 0.32
C TYR A 95 19.77 -1.76 1.78
N ASP A 96 20.22 -0.69 2.42
CA ASP A 96 19.89 -0.38 3.81
C ASP A 96 18.39 -0.14 3.98
N THR A 97 17.79 0.73 3.16
CA THR A 97 16.35 0.99 3.19
C THR A 97 15.54 -0.27 2.93
N PHE A 98 15.99 -1.13 2.00
CA PHE A 98 15.31 -2.37 1.71
C PHE A 98 15.29 -3.29 2.95
N LYS A 99 16.47 -3.49 3.53
CA LYS A 99 16.75 -4.44 4.62
C LYS A 99 16.20 -3.97 5.96
N THR A 100 16.08 -2.67 6.20
CA THR A 100 15.58 -2.14 7.47
C THR A 100 14.06 -2.03 7.46
N THR A 101 13.48 -1.45 6.40
CA THR A 101 12.11 -0.93 6.45
C THR A 101 11.24 -1.37 5.28
N MET A 102 11.75 -1.34 4.03
CA MET A 102 10.94 -1.56 2.83
C MET A 102 10.29 -2.95 2.81
N TYR A 103 11.07 -4.02 3.06
CA TYR A 103 10.54 -5.38 2.96
C TYR A 103 9.39 -5.63 3.94
N GLN A 104 9.46 -4.99 5.12
CA GLN A 104 8.47 -5.13 6.17
C GLN A 104 7.12 -4.61 5.68
N PHE A 105 7.09 -3.36 5.22
CA PHE A 105 5.85 -2.75 4.78
C PHE A 105 5.40 -3.27 3.42
N LEU A 106 6.29 -3.37 2.44
CA LEU A 106 5.92 -3.76 1.07
C LEU A 106 5.33 -5.17 0.99
N VAL A 107 5.87 -6.13 1.75
CA VAL A 107 5.49 -7.56 1.62
C VAL A 107 5.18 -8.18 2.98
N MET A 108 6.17 -8.28 3.88
CA MET A 108 6.12 -9.18 5.05
C MET A 108 4.96 -8.89 6.02
N ASN A 109 4.59 -7.62 6.22
CA ASN A 109 3.57 -7.26 7.19
C ASN A 109 2.15 -7.62 6.77
N ASN A 110 1.87 -7.78 5.47
CA ASN A 110 0.54 -8.08 4.94
C ASN A 110 0.32 -9.59 4.83
N VAL A 111 0.33 -10.28 5.97
CA VAL A 111 0.23 -11.75 6.06
C VAL A 111 -0.98 -12.29 5.29
N GLY A 112 -2.16 -11.69 5.47
CA GLY A 112 -3.38 -12.13 4.78
C GLY A 112 -3.26 -12.05 3.25
N LEU A 113 -2.69 -10.96 2.74
CA LEU A 113 -2.45 -10.79 1.30
C LEU A 113 -1.43 -11.81 0.79
N ASN A 114 -0.33 -12.03 1.53
CA ASN A 114 0.69 -13.01 1.16
C ASN A 114 0.13 -14.43 1.09
N ILE A 115 -0.77 -14.81 2.01
CA ILE A 115 -1.48 -16.10 2.00
C ILE A 115 -2.33 -16.22 0.73
N VAL A 116 -3.12 -15.19 0.39
CA VAL A 116 -3.97 -15.20 -0.81
C VAL A 116 -3.12 -15.30 -2.09
N LEU A 117 -2.05 -14.50 -2.20
CA LEU A 117 -1.13 -14.54 -3.33
C LEU A 117 -0.47 -15.92 -3.48
N ALA A 118 -0.03 -16.51 -2.37
CA ALA A 118 0.58 -17.83 -2.36
C ALA A 118 -0.41 -18.93 -2.79
N ILE A 119 -1.62 -18.94 -2.26
CA ILE A 119 -2.65 -19.91 -2.64
C ILE A 119 -2.91 -19.81 -4.14
N ILE A 120 -3.16 -18.61 -4.67
CA ILE A 120 -3.45 -18.41 -6.09
C ILE A 120 -2.25 -18.85 -6.96
N ALA A 121 -1.03 -18.50 -6.59
CA ALA A 121 0.17 -18.91 -7.33
C ALA A 121 0.38 -20.43 -7.28
N ILE A 122 0.17 -21.08 -6.14
CA ILE A 122 0.21 -22.54 -6.01
C ILE A 122 -0.88 -23.17 -6.89
N PHE A 123 -2.09 -22.62 -6.93
CA PHE A 123 -3.15 -23.10 -7.82
C PHE A 123 -2.75 -23.01 -9.30
N VAL A 124 -2.10 -21.92 -9.73
CA VAL A 124 -1.54 -21.82 -11.09
C VAL A 124 -0.52 -22.93 -11.34
N LEU A 125 0.43 -23.13 -10.42
CA LEU A 125 1.45 -24.17 -10.54
C LEU A 125 0.84 -25.59 -10.57
N VAL A 126 -0.21 -25.85 -9.79
CA VAL A 126 -0.82 -27.18 -9.70
C VAL A 126 -1.82 -27.44 -10.82
N LYS A 127 -2.56 -26.45 -11.32
CA LYS A 127 -3.63 -26.69 -12.32
C LYS A 127 -3.24 -26.33 -13.75
N VAL A 128 -2.43 -25.29 -13.92
CA VAL A 128 -2.06 -24.78 -15.25
C VAL A 128 -0.76 -25.40 -15.74
N ALA A 129 0.24 -25.53 -14.86
CA ALA A 129 1.57 -26.05 -15.22
C ALA A 129 1.62 -27.59 -15.24
N GLN A 130 0.90 -28.21 -16.18
CA GLN A 130 0.82 -29.66 -16.35
C GLN A 130 1.79 -30.19 -17.43
N ASN A 131 1.85 -29.53 -18.58
CA ASN A 131 2.70 -29.94 -19.71
C ASN A 131 4.00 -29.13 -19.74
N ILE A 132 4.92 -29.42 -18.82
CA ILE A 132 6.13 -28.63 -18.58
C ILE A 132 7.42 -29.45 -18.75
N SER A 133 8.54 -28.79 -19.03
CA SER A 133 9.85 -29.45 -19.15
C SER A 133 10.40 -29.90 -17.79
N THR A 134 11.40 -30.78 -17.80
CA THR A 134 12.07 -31.27 -16.57
C THR A 134 12.64 -30.13 -15.71
N VAL A 135 13.23 -29.11 -16.35
CA VAL A 135 13.75 -27.93 -15.65
C VAL A 135 12.63 -27.14 -15.00
N GLN A 136 11.52 -26.93 -15.71
CA GLN A 136 10.34 -26.25 -15.18
C GLN A 136 9.68 -27.04 -14.04
N LEU A 137 9.76 -28.38 -14.04
CA LEU A 137 9.27 -29.21 -12.95
C LEU A 137 10.05 -28.98 -11.65
N ILE A 138 11.38 -28.84 -11.73
CA ILE A 138 12.24 -28.51 -10.58
C ILE A 138 11.87 -27.12 -10.04
N PHE A 139 11.75 -26.11 -10.92
CA PHE A 139 11.34 -24.77 -10.51
C PHE A 139 9.94 -24.75 -9.89
N LYS A 140 8.99 -25.50 -10.45
CA LYS A 140 7.64 -25.64 -9.90
C LYS A 140 7.68 -26.19 -8.47
N GLY A 141 8.47 -27.24 -8.21
CA GLY A 141 8.64 -27.80 -6.86
C GLY A 141 9.22 -26.77 -5.88
N PHE A 142 10.31 -26.10 -6.28
CA PHE A 142 10.93 -25.04 -5.48
C PHE A 142 9.97 -23.87 -5.19
N PHE A 143 9.21 -23.42 -6.20
CA PHE A 143 8.24 -22.34 -6.05
C PHE A 143 7.13 -22.71 -5.08
N ILE A 144 6.58 -23.93 -5.15
CA ILE A 144 5.56 -24.39 -4.20
C ILE A 144 6.09 -24.35 -2.76
N VAL A 145 7.33 -24.79 -2.52
CA VAL A 145 7.97 -24.74 -1.20
C VAL A 145 8.06 -23.30 -0.68
N VAL A 146 8.60 -22.38 -1.50
CA VAL A 146 8.72 -20.97 -1.12
C VAL A 146 7.36 -20.33 -0.84
N LEU A 147 6.38 -20.54 -1.74
CA LEU A 147 5.03 -19.99 -1.61
C LEU A 147 4.29 -20.55 -0.39
N THR A 148 4.62 -21.77 0.05
CA THR A 148 4.01 -22.37 1.25
C THR A 148 4.65 -21.83 2.54
N ILE A 149 5.99 -21.78 2.59
CA ILE A 149 6.71 -21.40 3.81
C ILE A 149 6.62 -19.89 4.09
N TYR A 150 6.75 -19.05 3.06
CA TYR A 150 6.87 -17.60 3.25
C TYR A 150 5.68 -16.95 3.98
N PRO A 151 4.42 -17.14 3.56
CA PRO A 151 3.28 -16.49 4.22
C PRO A 151 3.08 -16.94 5.67
N LEU A 152 3.55 -18.16 6.00
CA LEU A 152 3.44 -18.75 7.33
C LEU A 152 4.62 -18.37 8.24
N TYR A 153 5.72 -17.86 7.67
CA TYR A 153 6.92 -17.51 8.44
C TYR A 153 6.61 -16.50 9.53
N LYS A 154 6.03 -15.34 9.21
CA LYS A 154 5.75 -14.30 10.22
C LYS A 154 4.81 -14.78 11.34
N PRO A 155 3.61 -15.33 11.06
CA PRO A 155 2.71 -15.76 12.13
C PRO A 155 3.30 -16.88 12.99
N LEU A 156 4.07 -17.81 12.41
CA LEU A 156 4.68 -18.90 13.17
C LEU A 156 5.94 -18.45 13.92
N VAL A 157 6.94 -17.92 13.22
CA VAL A 157 8.26 -17.61 13.79
C VAL A 157 8.20 -16.42 14.74
N LYS A 158 7.57 -15.30 14.35
CA LYS A 158 7.43 -14.13 15.23
C LYS A 158 6.23 -14.22 16.16
N GLY A 159 5.11 -14.77 15.68
CA GLY A 159 3.88 -14.84 16.46
C GLY A 159 3.93 -15.93 17.53
N VAL A 160 4.09 -17.19 17.11
CA VAL A 160 4.04 -18.36 18.01
C VAL A 160 5.37 -18.58 18.73
N PHE A 161 6.48 -18.65 17.97
CA PHE A 161 7.79 -18.99 18.54
C PHE A 161 8.56 -17.79 19.09
N GLN A 162 8.11 -16.57 18.82
CA GLN A 162 8.73 -15.32 19.30
C GLN A 162 10.23 -15.21 19.00
N ILE A 163 10.69 -15.79 17.89
CA ILE A 163 12.09 -15.74 17.48
C ILE A 163 12.35 -14.41 16.77
N SER A 164 13.19 -13.56 17.35
CA SER A 164 13.63 -12.31 16.73
C SER A 164 15.07 -11.96 17.11
N SER A 165 15.89 -11.62 16.11
CA SER A 165 17.26 -11.12 16.29
C SER A 165 17.66 -10.16 15.15
N GLY A 166 18.77 -9.43 15.29
CA GLY A 166 19.28 -8.59 14.18
C GLY A 166 19.58 -9.39 12.89
N THR A 167 19.98 -10.66 13.01
CA THR A 167 20.19 -11.54 11.86
C THR A 167 18.89 -11.98 11.19
N THR A 168 17.78 -12.10 11.94
CA THR A 168 16.46 -12.43 11.37
C THR A 168 15.97 -11.36 10.39
N ALA A 169 16.19 -10.07 10.65
CA ALA A 169 15.75 -9.00 9.74
C ALA A 169 16.41 -9.10 8.35
N THR A 170 17.70 -9.48 8.31
CA THR A 170 18.43 -9.70 7.06
C THR A 170 17.84 -10.86 6.27
N PHE A 171 17.62 -11.99 6.94
CA PHE A 171 17.00 -13.16 6.34
C PHE A 171 15.59 -12.85 5.81
N GLU A 172 14.79 -12.12 6.57
CA GLU A 172 13.42 -11.77 6.21
C GLU A 172 13.33 -10.87 4.97
N ALA A 173 14.28 -9.95 4.83
CA ALA A 173 14.39 -9.11 3.64
C ALA A 173 14.67 -9.96 2.39
N TYR A 174 15.67 -10.85 2.45
CA TYR A 174 15.96 -11.76 1.34
C TYR A 174 14.84 -12.75 1.07
N PHE A 175 14.18 -13.25 2.10
CA PHE A 175 13.07 -14.18 1.94
C PHE A 175 11.84 -13.51 1.32
N SER A 176 11.59 -12.24 1.65
CA SER A 176 10.54 -11.42 1.02
C SER A 176 10.85 -11.11 -0.44
N LEU A 177 12.11 -10.80 -0.75
CA LEU A 177 12.57 -10.63 -2.13
C LEU A 177 12.40 -11.93 -2.92
N LEU A 178 12.79 -13.07 -2.34
CA LEU A 178 12.64 -14.38 -2.97
C LEU A 178 11.16 -14.72 -3.24
N PHE A 179 10.27 -14.52 -2.27
CA PHE A 179 8.83 -14.71 -2.46
C PHE A 179 8.29 -13.87 -3.62
N TYR A 180 8.68 -12.59 -3.67
CA TYR A 180 8.27 -11.69 -4.74
C TYR A 180 8.80 -12.13 -6.11
N LEU A 181 10.07 -12.52 -6.20
CA LEU A 181 10.67 -13.05 -7.43
C LEU A 181 10.01 -14.36 -7.87
N VAL A 182 9.60 -15.22 -6.93
CA VAL A 182 8.84 -16.44 -7.24
C VAL A 182 7.47 -16.11 -7.84
N LEU A 183 6.77 -15.07 -7.37
CA LEU A 183 5.52 -14.63 -8.00
C LEU A 183 5.76 -14.17 -9.45
N VAL A 184 6.79 -13.35 -9.69
CA VAL A 184 7.15 -12.89 -11.04
C VAL A 184 7.52 -14.09 -11.94
N ALA A 185 8.39 -14.98 -11.46
CA ALA A 185 8.82 -16.15 -12.21
C ALA A 185 7.66 -17.11 -12.49
N THR A 186 6.71 -17.24 -11.56
CA THR A 186 5.49 -18.04 -11.77
C THR A 186 4.71 -17.52 -12.98
N VAL A 187 4.54 -16.21 -13.10
CA VAL A 187 3.88 -15.59 -14.26
C VAL A 187 4.67 -15.83 -15.54
N LEU A 188 5.97 -15.54 -15.53
CA LEU A 188 6.78 -15.59 -16.75
C LEU A 188 6.92 -17.02 -17.29
N MET A 189 7.02 -18.02 -16.42
CA MET A 189 7.27 -19.41 -16.80
C MET A 189 5.99 -20.20 -17.07
N PHE A 190 4.90 -19.96 -16.33
CA PHE A 190 3.75 -20.88 -16.32
C PHE A 190 2.43 -20.30 -16.84
N ILE A 191 2.34 -18.97 -17.04
CA ILE A 191 1.16 -18.38 -17.68
C ILE A 191 1.25 -18.55 -19.21
N PRO A 192 0.26 -19.18 -19.86
CA PRO A 192 0.36 -19.57 -21.27
C PRO A 192 0.17 -18.38 -22.22
N THR A 193 -0.83 -17.54 -21.98
CA THR A 193 -1.21 -16.46 -22.89
C THR A 193 -0.30 -15.25 -22.75
N ALA A 194 0.33 -14.80 -23.85
CA ALA A 194 1.24 -13.65 -23.85
C ALA A 194 0.58 -12.35 -23.34
N ASN A 195 -0.68 -12.08 -23.71
CA ASN A 195 -1.41 -10.89 -23.24
C ASN A 195 -1.63 -10.93 -21.72
N LEU A 196 -2.08 -12.07 -21.18
CA LEU A 196 -2.29 -12.24 -19.74
C LEU A 196 -0.96 -12.16 -18.98
N LYS A 197 0.10 -12.77 -19.51
CA LYS A 197 1.45 -12.70 -18.95
C LYS A 197 1.91 -11.24 -18.84
N ALA A 198 1.78 -10.46 -19.92
CA ALA A 198 2.13 -9.05 -19.93
C ALA A 198 1.31 -8.24 -18.90
N GLU A 199 0.00 -8.47 -18.81
CA GLU A 199 -0.90 -7.81 -17.87
C GLU A 199 -0.54 -8.13 -16.40
N LEU A 200 -0.36 -9.41 -16.05
CA LEU A 200 0.03 -9.82 -14.70
C LEU A 200 1.43 -9.33 -14.33
N THR A 201 2.35 -9.34 -15.29
CA THR A 201 3.72 -8.82 -15.10
C THR A 201 3.70 -7.32 -14.90
N PHE A 202 2.85 -6.59 -15.63
CA PHE A 202 2.65 -5.15 -15.46
C PHE A 202 2.18 -4.82 -14.03
N TYR A 203 1.25 -5.60 -13.47
CA TYR A 203 0.81 -5.40 -12.09
C TYR A 203 1.95 -5.59 -11.09
N LEU A 204 2.75 -6.65 -11.24
CA LEU A 204 3.90 -6.89 -10.36
C LEU A 204 4.95 -5.78 -10.53
N ILE A 205 5.40 -5.47 -11.76
CA ILE A 205 6.38 -4.38 -11.98
C ILE A 205 5.89 -3.05 -11.39
N SER A 206 4.59 -2.75 -11.49
CA SER A 206 4.00 -1.54 -10.91
C SER A 206 4.21 -1.44 -9.40
N VAL A 207 4.19 -2.56 -8.67
CA VAL A 207 4.50 -2.61 -7.23
C VAL A 207 5.91 -2.07 -6.95
N VAL A 208 6.89 -2.51 -7.73
CA VAL A 208 8.30 -2.08 -7.57
C VAL A 208 8.46 -0.63 -7.98
N THR A 209 7.84 -0.20 -9.09
CA THR A 209 7.90 1.19 -9.57
C THR A 209 7.27 2.16 -8.57
N LEU A 210 6.16 1.80 -7.93
CA LEU A 210 5.51 2.60 -6.89
C LEU A 210 6.36 2.71 -5.62
N ALA A 211 7.03 1.62 -5.23
CA ALA A 211 7.88 1.59 -4.06
C ALA A 211 9.24 2.29 -4.28
N ALA A 212 9.71 2.39 -5.54
CA ALA A 212 11.05 2.86 -5.85
C ALA A 212 11.41 4.25 -5.30
N PRO A 213 10.54 5.29 -5.39
CA PRO A 213 10.85 6.61 -4.81
C PRO A 213 11.09 6.57 -3.30
N LEU A 214 10.51 5.60 -2.59
CA LEU A 214 10.64 5.46 -1.13
C LEU A 214 12.04 4.97 -0.70
N PHE A 215 12.88 4.48 -1.62
CA PHE A 215 14.29 4.20 -1.32
C PHE A 215 15.08 5.47 -0.95
N PHE A 216 14.57 6.65 -1.35
CA PHE A 216 15.30 7.91 -1.22
C PHE A 216 14.72 8.86 -0.17
N VAL A 217 13.54 8.54 0.38
CA VAL A 217 12.80 9.42 1.28
C VAL A 217 12.54 8.71 2.60
N THR A 218 13.10 9.24 3.69
CA THR A 218 12.89 8.72 5.05
C THR A 218 12.44 9.84 6.01
N PRO A 219 11.61 9.53 7.02
CA PRO A 219 10.94 8.26 7.30
C PRO A 219 9.66 8.07 6.45
N PHE A 220 9.32 6.81 6.16
CA PHE A 220 8.05 6.43 5.53
C PHE A 220 7.30 5.38 6.34
N GLY A 221 5.97 5.42 6.27
CA GLY A 221 5.08 4.51 7.01
C GLY A 221 4.34 3.53 6.09
N PRO A 222 3.63 2.56 6.68
CA PRO A 222 2.91 1.50 5.94
C PRO A 222 1.82 2.04 4.99
N ARG A 223 1.28 3.24 5.25
CA ARG A 223 0.27 3.88 4.39
C ARG A 223 0.76 4.13 2.96
N ASN A 224 2.07 4.28 2.77
CA ASN A 224 2.65 4.54 1.45
C ASN A 224 2.60 3.30 0.53
N PHE A 225 2.26 2.13 1.06
CA PHE A 225 2.18 0.88 0.28
C PHE A 225 0.76 0.46 -0.06
N ILE A 226 -0.26 1.26 0.29
CA ILE A 226 -1.67 0.93 -0.01
C ILE A 226 -1.85 0.70 -1.52
N ILE A 227 -1.27 1.55 -2.37
CA ILE A 227 -1.36 1.42 -3.83
C ILE A 227 -0.61 0.17 -4.30
N CYS A 228 0.55 -0.14 -3.71
CA CYS A 228 1.26 -1.40 -3.96
C CYS A 228 0.38 -2.62 -3.66
N TYR A 229 -0.35 -2.61 -2.54
CA TYR A 229 -1.29 -3.68 -2.20
C TYR A 229 -2.46 -3.76 -3.19
N MET A 230 -2.93 -2.63 -3.72
CA MET A 230 -3.96 -2.64 -4.77
C MET A 230 -3.46 -3.33 -6.04
N PHE A 231 -2.19 -3.16 -6.43
CA PHE A 231 -1.61 -3.89 -7.55
C PHE A 231 -1.49 -5.40 -7.28
N PHE A 232 -1.13 -5.80 -6.06
CA PHE A 232 -1.18 -7.21 -5.67
C PHE A 232 -2.62 -7.77 -5.71
N VAL A 233 -3.61 -6.99 -5.28
CA VAL A 233 -5.03 -7.39 -5.36
C VAL A 233 -5.48 -7.50 -6.82
N LEU A 234 -5.12 -6.55 -7.69
CA LEU A 234 -5.42 -6.63 -9.12
C LEU A 234 -4.78 -7.86 -9.75
N PHE A 235 -3.53 -8.16 -9.42
CA PHE A 235 -2.86 -9.39 -9.82
C PHE A 235 -3.63 -10.64 -9.37
N ALA A 236 -4.04 -10.69 -8.09
CA ALA A 236 -4.80 -11.81 -7.53
C ALA A 236 -6.16 -11.98 -8.24
N VAL A 237 -6.96 -10.92 -8.33
CA VAL A 237 -8.28 -10.93 -8.96
C VAL A 237 -8.18 -11.33 -10.43
N ARG A 238 -7.23 -10.75 -11.17
CA ARG A 238 -7.04 -11.05 -12.59
C ARG A 238 -6.63 -12.50 -12.84
N THR A 239 -5.79 -13.05 -11.95
CA THR A 239 -5.38 -14.46 -12.00
C THR A 239 -6.55 -15.39 -11.67
N VAL A 240 -7.36 -15.06 -10.64
CA VAL A 240 -8.58 -15.82 -10.31
C VAL A 240 -9.58 -15.78 -11.45
N GLN A 241 -9.78 -14.62 -12.10
CA GLN A 241 -10.64 -14.49 -13.26
C GLN A 241 -10.18 -15.41 -14.41
N PHE A 242 -8.88 -15.49 -14.67
CA PHE A 242 -8.31 -16.41 -15.64
C PHE A 242 -8.57 -17.88 -15.25
N LEU A 243 -8.29 -18.26 -14.00
CA LEU A 243 -8.52 -19.63 -13.52
C LEU A 243 -9.99 -20.04 -13.60
N TYR A 244 -10.91 -19.11 -13.34
CA TYR A 244 -12.34 -19.34 -13.48
C TYR A 244 -12.77 -19.48 -14.95
N ALA A 245 -12.32 -18.58 -15.83
CA ALA A 245 -12.66 -18.59 -17.25
C ALA A 245 -12.20 -19.86 -17.98
N GLU A 246 -11.02 -20.38 -17.60
CA GLU A 246 -10.46 -21.63 -18.14
C GLU A 246 -10.95 -22.89 -17.40
N ASN A 247 -11.94 -22.78 -16.50
CA ASN A 247 -12.51 -23.87 -15.72
C ASN A 247 -11.51 -24.61 -14.80
N TYR A 248 -10.37 -24.01 -14.45
CA TYR A 248 -9.45 -24.55 -13.45
C TYR A 248 -9.96 -24.41 -12.01
N LEU A 249 -10.89 -23.47 -11.79
CA LEU A 249 -11.40 -23.09 -10.48
C LEU A 249 -12.93 -23.00 -10.51
N ASN A 250 -13.61 -23.69 -9.59
CA ASN A 250 -15.04 -23.56 -9.38
C ASN A 250 -15.30 -22.91 -8.01
N LEU A 251 -15.79 -21.67 -8.03
CA LEU A 251 -16.07 -20.87 -6.82
C LEU A 251 -17.53 -20.97 -6.35
N ARG A 252 -18.37 -21.76 -7.01
CA ARG A 252 -19.82 -21.79 -6.73
C ARG A 252 -20.17 -22.31 -5.34
N SER A 253 -19.33 -23.14 -4.71
CA SER A 253 -19.55 -23.55 -3.32
C SER A 253 -18.96 -22.55 -2.32
N LEU A 254 -18.05 -21.67 -2.75
CA LEU A 254 -17.30 -20.76 -1.89
C LEU A 254 -17.94 -19.36 -1.79
N TYR A 255 -18.91 -19.01 -2.64
CA TYR A 255 -19.52 -17.67 -2.59
C TYR A 255 -20.13 -17.34 -1.23
N LEU A 256 -20.88 -18.28 -0.63
CA LEU A 256 -21.58 -18.03 0.63
C LEU A 256 -20.60 -17.93 1.81
N PRO A 257 -19.62 -18.84 1.98
CA PRO A 257 -18.55 -18.66 2.97
C PRO A 257 -17.75 -17.36 2.79
N ILE A 258 -17.37 -17.01 1.56
CA ILE A 258 -16.62 -15.77 1.30
C ILE A 258 -17.47 -14.54 1.62
N PHE A 259 -18.74 -14.54 1.20
CA PHE A 259 -19.67 -13.46 1.50
C PHE A 259 -19.89 -13.29 3.01
N ALA A 260 -20.10 -14.40 3.73
CA ALA A 260 -20.26 -14.38 5.18
C ALA A 260 -18.98 -13.86 5.87
N LEU A 261 -17.80 -14.25 5.40
CA LEU A 261 -16.53 -13.76 5.91
C LEU A 261 -16.37 -12.25 5.69
N VAL A 262 -16.67 -11.76 4.47
CA VAL A 262 -16.64 -10.33 4.16
C VAL A 262 -17.64 -9.57 5.02
N LEU A 263 -18.87 -10.08 5.16
CA LEU A 263 -19.91 -9.45 5.98
C LEU A 263 -19.49 -9.36 7.44
N MET A 264 -18.85 -10.40 7.98
CA MET A 264 -18.29 -10.40 9.34
C MET A 264 -17.26 -9.27 9.52
N PHE A 265 -16.32 -9.13 8.57
CA PHE A 265 -15.35 -8.02 8.62
C PHE A 265 -16.03 -6.65 8.54
N VAL A 266 -17.01 -6.48 7.65
CA VAL A 266 -17.78 -5.24 7.52
C VAL A 266 -18.45 -4.90 8.85
N ILE A 267 -19.18 -5.85 9.46
CA ILE A 267 -19.86 -5.64 10.74
C ILE A 267 -18.86 -5.29 11.85
N ALA A 268 -17.75 -6.02 11.95
CA ALA A 268 -16.73 -5.79 12.97
C ALA A 268 -16.09 -4.40 12.85
N TYR A 269 -15.67 -4.01 11.64
CA TYR A 269 -15.09 -2.68 11.41
C TYR A 269 -16.13 -1.57 11.59
N SER A 270 -17.36 -1.75 11.10
CA SER A 270 -18.45 -0.80 11.33
C SER A 270 -18.71 -0.57 12.81
N TYR A 271 -18.72 -1.64 13.63
CA TYR A 271 -18.84 -1.51 15.08
C TYR A 271 -17.68 -0.72 15.68
N VAL A 272 -16.43 -1.09 15.38
CA VAL A 272 -15.23 -0.41 15.90
C VAL A 272 -15.23 1.08 15.55
N PHE A 273 -15.49 1.43 14.29
CA PHE A 273 -15.46 2.83 13.85
C PHE A 273 -16.67 3.63 14.33
N THR A 274 -17.82 3.00 14.56
CA THR A 274 -18.96 3.65 15.20
C THR A 274 -18.66 4.00 16.66
N GLN A 275 -18.06 3.08 17.41
CA GLN A 275 -17.64 3.33 18.81
C GLN A 275 -16.59 4.44 18.89
N ILE A 276 -15.60 4.42 17.99
CA ILE A 276 -14.62 5.50 17.85
C ILE A 276 -15.30 6.85 17.58
N GLY A 277 -16.23 6.89 16.63
CA GLY A 277 -16.96 8.11 16.26
C GLY A 277 -17.72 8.70 17.44
N GLN A 278 -18.55 7.88 18.11
CA GLN A 278 -19.32 8.30 19.28
C GLN A 278 -18.43 8.80 20.42
N ALA A 279 -17.35 8.08 20.72
CA ALA A 279 -16.40 8.49 21.75
C ALA A 279 -15.64 9.78 21.37
N SER A 280 -15.32 9.97 20.09
CA SER A 280 -14.68 11.20 19.62
C SER A 280 -15.61 12.39 19.74
N ASP A 281 -16.88 12.25 19.40
CA ASP A 281 -17.88 13.32 19.55
C ASP A 281 -18.08 13.70 21.01
N ALA A 282 -18.23 12.71 21.90
CA ALA A 282 -18.34 12.92 23.34
C ALA A 282 -17.09 13.61 23.93
N ARG A 283 -15.89 13.14 23.54
CA ARG A 283 -14.61 13.73 23.91
C ARG A 283 -14.52 15.19 23.49
N MET A 284 -14.85 15.50 22.23
CA MET A 284 -14.79 16.87 21.72
C MET A 284 -15.83 17.78 22.35
N LYS A 285 -17.02 17.27 22.68
CA LYS A 285 -18.02 18.00 23.47
C LYS A 285 -17.46 18.38 24.85
N SER A 286 -16.87 17.42 25.56
CA SER A 286 -16.26 17.68 26.87
C SER A 286 -15.11 18.69 26.80
N VAL A 287 -14.25 18.60 25.79
CA VAL A 287 -13.16 19.58 25.57
C VAL A 287 -13.71 21.00 25.41
N ARG A 288 -14.78 21.16 24.63
CA ARG A 288 -15.43 22.47 24.41
C ARG A 288 -16.08 23.00 25.69
N GLU A 289 -16.76 22.15 26.45
CA GLU A 289 -17.36 22.52 27.74
C GLU A 289 -16.30 22.96 28.76
N GLN A 290 -15.18 22.23 28.86
CA GLN A 290 -14.06 22.59 29.72
C GLN A 290 -13.41 23.92 29.32
N ALA A 291 -13.24 24.15 28.01
CA ALA A 291 -12.72 25.43 27.49
C ALA A 291 -13.69 26.59 27.77
N ALA A 292 -14.99 26.40 27.57
CA ALA A 292 -16.02 27.40 27.86
C ALA A 292 -16.12 27.74 29.35
N ALA A 293 -15.86 26.75 30.22
CA ALA A 293 -15.74 26.95 31.67
C ALA A 293 -14.42 27.64 32.10
N GLY A 294 -13.57 28.05 31.16
CA GLY A 294 -12.32 28.76 31.44
C GLY A 294 -11.21 27.90 32.04
N LYS A 295 -11.29 26.56 31.93
CA LYS A 295 -10.22 25.69 32.43
C LYS A 295 -8.95 25.85 31.60
N GLN A 296 -7.83 26.14 32.27
CA GLN A 296 -6.51 26.16 31.62
C GLN A 296 -5.95 24.76 31.35
N VAL A 297 -6.32 23.77 32.17
CA VAL A 297 -5.97 22.37 31.96
C VAL A 297 -7.22 21.63 31.49
N ILE A 298 -7.21 21.17 30.24
CA ILE A 298 -8.31 20.43 29.64
C ILE A 298 -7.98 18.95 29.67
N GLU A 299 -8.86 18.15 30.28
CA GLU A 299 -8.78 16.70 30.24
C GLU A 299 -9.23 16.19 28.87
N LEU A 300 -8.34 15.45 28.20
CA LEU A 300 -8.58 14.86 26.89
C LEU A 300 -8.54 13.34 27.02
N GLU A 301 -9.70 12.72 26.86
CA GLU A 301 -9.85 11.27 26.98
C GLU A 301 -9.24 10.52 25.79
N ARG A 302 -8.61 9.38 26.04
CA ARG A 302 -8.24 8.45 24.97
C ARG A 302 -9.49 7.88 24.31
N LEU A 303 -9.39 7.61 23.01
CA LEU A 303 -10.46 6.92 22.27
C LEU A 303 -10.45 5.42 22.55
N PRO A 304 -11.59 4.72 22.45
CA PRO A 304 -11.57 3.27 22.36
C PRO A 304 -10.86 2.81 21.08
N TYR A 305 -10.34 1.58 21.08
CA TYR A 305 -9.75 0.95 19.90
C TYR A 305 -8.66 1.78 19.18
N GLN A 306 -7.82 2.51 19.93
CA GLN A 306 -6.81 3.43 19.35
C GLN A 306 -5.83 2.75 18.41
N GLN A 307 -5.64 1.43 18.50
CA GLN A 307 -4.77 0.65 17.62
C GLN A 307 -5.21 0.72 16.14
N TYR A 308 -6.47 1.09 15.85
CA TYR A 308 -6.97 1.29 14.49
C TYR A 308 -6.83 2.75 14.00
N LEU A 309 -6.28 3.64 14.83
CA LEU A 309 -6.17 5.06 14.53
C LEU A 309 -4.70 5.50 14.49
N TRP A 310 -4.39 6.43 13.59
CA TRP A 310 -3.06 7.03 13.51
C TRP A 310 -3.01 8.32 14.32
N MET A 311 -2.26 8.33 15.43
CA MET A 311 -1.98 9.53 16.25
C MET A 311 -3.25 10.32 16.66
N SER A 312 -4.36 9.63 16.93
CA SER A 312 -5.66 10.27 17.24
C SER A 312 -5.75 10.92 18.63
N THR A 313 -4.74 10.70 19.46
CA THR A 313 -4.52 11.40 20.72
C THR A 313 -3.16 12.10 20.65
N PRO A 314 -3.10 13.42 20.88
CA PRO A 314 -1.84 14.15 20.85
C PRO A 314 -0.81 13.58 21.83
N ILE A 315 0.43 13.50 21.39
CA ILE A 315 1.58 13.24 22.26
C ILE A 315 1.83 14.52 23.07
N GLN A 316 1.81 14.44 24.41
CA GLN A 316 1.88 15.62 25.30
C GLN A 316 3.16 16.43 25.09
N ASP A 317 4.31 15.76 25.04
CA ASP A 317 5.63 16.41 24.94
C ASP A 317 6.08 16.67 23.49
N GLY A 318 5.13 16.62 22.53
CA GLY A 318 5.40 16.76 21.11
C GLY A 318 4.66 17.95 20.46
N PRO A 319 4.95 18.24 19.18
CA PRO A 319 4.30 19.33 18.44
C PRO A 319 2.79 19.11 18.25
N HIS A 320 2.30 17.88 18.49
CA HIS A 320 0.90 17.51 18.32
C HIS A 320 -0.05 18.21 19.29
N ALA A 321 0.35 18.41 20.55
CA ALA A 321 -0.52 19.04 21.55
C ALA A 321 -0.79 20.54 21.22
N PRO A 322 0.24 21.36 20.89
CA PRO A 322 0.02 22.72 20.39
C PRO A 322 -0.79 22.78 19.10
N VAL A 323 -0.54 21.84 18.17
CA VAL A 323 -1.31 21.75 16.92
C VAL A 323 -2.77 21.42 17.19
N PHE A 324 -3.07 20.53 18.14
CA PHE A 324 -4.44 20.22 18.54
C PHE A 324 -5.16 21.44 19.12
N VAL A 325 -4.51 22.17 20.04
CA VAL A 325 -5.04 23.42 20.62
C VAL A 325 -5.36 24.43 19.53
N LYS A 326 -4.46 24.62 18.56
CA LYS A 326 -4.65 25.52 17.43
C LYS A 326 -5.77 25.06 16.49
N TYR A 327 -5.78 23.78 16.12
CA TYR A 327 -6.74 23.22 15.16
C TYR A 327 -8.18 23.30 15.69
N TYR A 328 -8.38 23.06 16.98
CA TYR A 328 -9.69 23.14 17.62
C TYR A 328 -10.02 24.52 18.21
N ASN A 329 -9.22 25.55 17.91
CA ASN A 329 -9.41 26.93 18.36
C ASN A 329 -9.58 27.06 19.89
N LEU A 330 -8.81 26.29 20.66
CA LEU A 330 -8.82 26.37 22.12
C LEU A 330 -8.05 27.61 22.61
N PRO A 331 -8.36 28.14 23.81
CA PRO A 331 -7.67 29.31 24.36
C PRO A 331 -6.14 29.14 24.38
N LYS A 332 -5.41 30.22 24.08
CA LYS A 332 -3.94 30.21 24.13
C LYS A 332 -3.46 29.88 25.55
N GLY A 333 -2.45 29.02 25.67
CA GLY A 333 -1.93 28.53 26.94
C GLY A 333 -2.70 27.35 27.53
N THR A 334 -3.67 26.79 26.81
CA THR A 334 -4.34 25.55 27.22
C THR A 334 -3.35 24.39 27.28
N THR A 335 -3.32 23.70 28.41
CA THR A 335 -2.55 22.46 28.61
C THR A 335 -3.48 21.26 28.50
N LEU A 336 -3.11 20.26 27.70
CA LEU A 336 -3.87 19.02 27.55
C LEU A 336 -3.40 17.97 28.57
N LYS A 337 -4.32 17.47 29.39
CA LYS A 337 -4.09 16.33 30.28
C LYS A 337 -4.72 15.08 29.68
N ILE A 338 -3.90 14.14 29.21
CA ILE A 338 -4.42 12.89 28.62
C ILE A 338 -4.91 11.95 29.72
N VAL A 339 -6.16 11.50 29.63
CA VAL A 339 -6.76 10.56 30.58
C VAL A 339 -7.18 9.25 29.88
N PRO A 340 -7.14 8.09 30.57
CA PRO A 340 -7.60 6.82 30.00
C PRO A 340 -9.07 6.87 29.58
N TYR A 341 -9.44 6.01 28.63
CA TYR A 341 -10.84 5.84 28.23
C TYR A 341 -11.65 5.22 29.37
N LYS A 342 -12.74 5.87 29.78
CA LYS A 342 -13.60 5.49 30.92
C LYS A 342 -14.44 4.24 30.66
N GLY A 343 -14.61 3.85 29.39
CA GLY A 343 -15.35 2.63 29.01
C GLY A 343 -14.53 1.35 28.96
N ALA A 344 -13.24 1.38 29.32
CA ALA A 344 -12.40 0.18 29.38
C ALA A 344 -12.61 -0.56 30.72
N LYS A 345 -13.45 -1.60 30.70
CA LYS A 345 -13.39 -2.70 31.68
C LYS A 345 -12.98 -3.96 30.95
#